data_AF-A0A7K4FQ96-F1
#
_entry.id   AF-A0A7K4FQ96-F1
#
_cell.length_a   1.000
_cell.length_b   1.000
_cell.length_c   1.000
_cell.angle_alpha   90.00
_cell.angle_beta   90.00
_cell.angle_gamma   90.00
#
_symmetry.space_group_name_H-M   'P 1'
#
loop_
_entity.id
_entity.type
_entity.pdbx_description
1 polymer ?
#
loop_
_entity_poly.entity_id
_entity_poly.type
_entity_poly.pdbx_seq_one_letter_code
_entity_poly.pdbx_strand_id
1 'polypeptide(L)'
;DSISRQITVIDNTSVIREIYLNFSPYEIVYDPSNGDLFVTSTNFNGVYIIHNGSISEIHGNSQPYSISYDEKNGEVYIDGLFKGFISAISSKDVIIENISFPYPSYGLAFSSNGYIYATSINGSVFVINNLILKNFHVGKYPKGIVLANDKVYVANYDSSTVSVINLNLSFFHFLMIKAIPDNITFSVEYNGEKFSSINGELSFISTPGNYYLIIENTSLYYTTNTSLEISLGNSNRTVYIYYLKYAFIEGHVNPYNSLIFLNGKKVATTGTFLLELPAGRYNIRIESPGYQNYSINVTLSNGQIYILNTTLKILNTTYLNPEYHITLVDKPSSHKNFIEIWLIILGTSIGIILFLTRNKI
;
A
#
# COMPACT_ATOMS: atom_id res chain seq x y z
N ASP A 1 -16.48 15.64 -41.21
CA ASP A 1 -16.08 16.58 -40.15
C ASP A 1 -15.92 18.00 -40.67
N SER A 2 -17.03 18.74 -40.69
CA SER A 2 -16.98 20.20 -40.74
C SER A 2 -16.76 20.71 -39.32
N ILE A 3 -15.82 21.62 -39.15
CA ILE A 3 -15.39 22.26 -37.89
C ILE A 3 -16.49 23.23 -37.42
N SER A 4 -17.69 22.71 -37.17
CA SER A 4 -18.79 23.49 -36.62
C SER A 4 -18.45 23.82 -35.18
N ARG A 5 -18.53 25.11 -34.82
CA ARG A 5 -18.27 25.61 -33.47
C ARG A 5 -19.57 26.05 -32.81
N GLN A 6 -20.56 25.16 -32.78
CA GLN A 6 -21.86 25.48 -32.20
C GLN A 6 -22.54 24.27 -31.59
N ILE A 7 -23.40 24.53 -30.60
CA ILE A 7 -24.39 23.58 -30.11
C ILE A 7 -25.77 24.09 -30.56
N THR A 8 -26.56 23.19 -31.13
CA THR A 8 -27.92 23.48 -31.59
C THR A 8 -28.91 22.90 -30.58
N VAL A 9 -29.75 23.76 -30.01
CA VAL A 9 -30.83 23.36 -29.10
C VAL A 9 -32.09 23.14 -29.93
N ILE A 10 -32.66 21.95 -29.80
CA ILE A 10 -33.82 21.50 -30.56
C ILE A 10 -34.96 21.21 -29.57
N ASP A 11 -36.14 21.76 -29.84
CA ASP A 11 -37.39 21.38 -29.19
C ASP A 11 -38.21 20.55 -30.17
N ASN A 12 -38.37 19.26 -29.86
CA ASN A 12 -39.00 18.26 -30.71
C ASN A 12 -38.37 18.21 -32.12
N THR A 13 -38.96 18.92 -33.08
CA THR A 13 -38.54 18.94 -34.49
C THR A 13 -37.95 20.28 -34.93
N SER A 14 -37.89 21.27 -34.05
CA SER A 14 -37.54 22.65 -34.39
C SER A 14 -36.26 23.09 -33.68
N VAL A 15 -35.35 23.72 -34.41
CA VAL A 15 -34.22 24.43 -33.79
C VAL A 15 -34.74 25.68 -33.11
N ILE A 16 -34.52 25.79 -31.80
CA ILE A 16 -34.97 26.93 -30.99
C ILE A 16 -33.85 27.87 -30.56
N ARG A 17 -32.59 27.40 -30.60
CA ARG A 17 -31.42 28.21 -30.24
C ARG A 17 -30.14 27.62 -30.81
N GLU A 18 -29.20 28.49 -31.18
CA GLU A 18 -27.81 28.13 -31.44
C GLU A 18 -26.90 28.79 -30.41
N ILE A 19 -25.94 28.02 -29.88
CA ILE A 19 -24.93 28.49 -28.94
C ILE A 19 -23.59 28.41 -29.67
N TYR A 20 -23.02 29.56 -30.02
CA TYR A 20 -21.73 29.64 -30.68
C TYR A 20 -20.59 29.49 -29.68
N LEU A 21 -19.60 28.69 -30.05
CA LEU A 21 -18.46 28.31 -29.23
C LEU A 21 -17.17 28.81 -29.87
N ASN A 22 -16.12 28.96 -29.07
CA ASN A 22 -14.77 29.20 -29.55
C ASN A 22 -13.97 27.91 -29.78
N PHE A 23 -14.54 26.75 -29.43
CA PHE A 23 -13.98 25.41 -29.64
C PHE A 23 -14.88 24.55 -30.53
N SER A 24 -14.38 23.37 -30.93
CA SER A 24 -15.11 22.41 -31.74
C SER A 24 -15.72 21.34 -30.84
N PRO A 25 -17.03 21.38 -30.54
CA PRO A 25 -17.68 20.37 -29.72
C PRO A 25 -17.70 19.01 -30.43
N TYR A 26 -17.61 17.92 -29.66
CA TYR A 26 -17.65 16.55 -30.18
C TYR A 26 -18.80 15.73 -29.58
N GLU A 27 -18.75 15.40 -28.29
CA GLU A 27 -19.85 14.80 -27.55
C GLU A 27 -20.34 15.75 -26.44
N ILE A 28 -21.58 15.52 -26.01
CA ILE A 28 -22.27 16.33 -25.00
C ILE A 28 -23.10 15.43 -24.08
N VAL A 29 -23.07 15.70 -22.78
CA VAL A 29 -24.02 15.16 -21.80
C VAL A 29 -24.67 16.28 -21.02
N TYR A 30 -25.86 16.01 -20.48
CA TYR A 30 -26.67 16.95 -19.73
C TYR A 30 -26.80 16.48 -18.29
N ASP A 31 -26.51 17.38 -17.35
CA ASP A 31 -26.82 17.19 -15.94
C ASP A 31 -28.22 17.77 -15.65
N PRO A 32 -29.22 16.92 -15.36
CA PRO A 32 -30.59 17.36 -15.09
C PRO A 32 -30.77 18.02 -13.72
N SER A 33 -29.81 17.85 -12.79
CA SER A 33 -29.91 18.38 -11.43
C SER A 33 -29.66 19.89 -11.37
N ASN A 34 -28.80 20.40 -12.24
CA ASN A 34 -28.38 21.81 -12.26
C ASN A 34 -28.52 22.48 -13.65
N GLY A 35 -28.79 21.70 -14.69
CA GLY A 35 -28.99 22.18 -16.05
C GLY A 35 -27.70 22.34 -16.86
N ASP A 36 -26.57 21.81 -16.38
CA ASP A 36 -25.27 21.93 -17.04
C ASP A 36 -25.16 21.05 -18.27
N LEU A 37 -24.43 21.55 -19.27
CA LEU A 37 -23.99 20.77 -20.41
C LEU A 37 -22.48 20.57 -20.31
N PHE A 38 -22.05 19.32 -20.26
CA PHE A 38 -20.64 18.96 -20.32
C PHE A 38 -20.30 18.53 -21.75
N VAL A 39 -19.30 19.17 -22.33
CA VAL A 39 -18.99 19.09 -23.76
C VAL A 39 -17.53 18.72 -23.96
N THR A 40 -17.27 17.67 -24.71
CA THR A 40 -15.90 17.29 -25.10
C THR A 40 -15.47 18.06 -26.34
N SER A 41 -14.17 18.29 -26.48
CA SER A 41 -13.59 18.87 -27.70
C SER A 41 -12.35 18.10 -28.11
N THR A 42 -12.28 17.67 -29.37
CA THR A 42 -11.17 16.86 -29.90
C THR A 42 -9.85 17.64 -30.04
N ASN A 43 -9.89 18.97 -29.98
CA ASN A 43 -8.73 19.83 -30.22
C ASN A 43 -8.09 20.38 -28.92
N PHE A 44 -8.72 20.15 -27.75
CA PHE A 44 -8.30 20.72 -26.47
C PHE A 44 -8.23 19.66 -25.38
N ASN A 45 -7.38 19.89 -24.38
CA ASN A 45 -7.13 18.95 -23.28
C ASN A 45 -8.12 19.19 -22.13
N GLY A 46 -9.41 19.18 -22.39
CA GLY A 46 -10.40 19.51 -21.36
C GLY A 46 -11.85 19.28 -21.74
N VAL A 47 -12.71 19.40 -20.73
CA VAL A 47 -14.18 19.37 -20.86
C VAL A 47 -14.69 20.78 -20.64
N TYR A 48 -15.59 21.23 -21.49
CA TYR A 48 -16.25 22.51 -21.35
C TYR A 48 -17.59 22.33 -20.64
N ILE A 49 -17.88 23.19 -19.68
CA ILE A 49 -19.19 23.23 -19.01
C ILE A 49 -19.92 24.47 -19.51
N ILE A 50 -21.16 24.27 -19.93
CA ILE A 50 -22.03 25.35 -20.37
C ILE A 50 -23.23 25.43 -19.43
N HIS A 51 -23.30 26.53 -18.68
CA HIS A 51 -24.41 26.82 -17.77
C HIS A 51 -25.03 28.16 -18.17
N ASN A 52 -26.30 28.15 -18.58
CA ASN A 52 -27.04 29.37 -18.94
C ASN A 52 -26.31 30.29 -19.97
N GLY A 53 -25.47 29.72 -20.83
CA GLY A 53 -24.68 30.44 -21.85
C GLY A 53 -23.31 30.93 -21.38
N SER A 54 -23.00 30.82 -20.08
CA SER A 54 -21.64 30.94 -19.58
C SER A 54 -20.87 29.65 -19.89
N ILE A 55 -19.59 29.79 -20.24
CA ILE A 55 -18.70 28.68 -20.59
C ILE A 55 -17.54 28.69 -19.59
N SER A 56 -17.31 27.56 -18.93
CA SER A 56 -16.11 27.27 -18.15
C SER A 56 -15.39 26.05 -18.72
N GLU A 57 -14.10 25.89 -18.39
CA GLU A 57 -13.29 24.77 -18.84
C GLU A 57 -12.69 24.05 -17.63
N ILE A 58 -12.82 22.73 -17.62
CA ILE A 58 -12.06 21.84 -16.74
C ILE A 58 -10.87 21.36 -17.55
N HIS A 59 -9.68 21.87 -17.19
CA HIS A 59 -8.44 21.37 -17.76
C HIS A 59 -8.21 19.93 -17.27
N GLY A 60 -8.27 19.00 -18.22
CA GLY A 60 -8.00 17.60 -17.99
C GLY A 60 -6.59 17.23 -18.39
N ASN A 61 -6.27 15.95 -18.23
CA ASN A 61 -4.99 15.44 -18.64
C ASN A 61 -5.00 14.91 -20.08
N SER A 62 -6.15 14.69 -20.73
CA SER A 62 -6.26 14.04 -22.04
C SER A 62 -7.16 14.82 -23.00
N GLN A 63 -7.18 14.40 -24.28
CA GLN A 63 -8.17 14.83 -25.27
C GLN A 63 -9.42 13.94 -25.09
N PRO A 64 -10.47 14.42 -24.41
CA PRO A 64 -11.64 13.60 -24.19
C PRO A 64 -12.36 13.38 -25.52
N TYR A 65 -12.59 12.11 -25.83
CA TYR A 65 -13.34 11.68 -27.00
C TYR A 65 -14.77 11.31 -26.61
N SER A 66 -14.92 10.57 -25.51
CA SER A 66 -16.24 10.15 -25.03
C SER A 66 -16.55 10.66 -23.63
N ILE A 67 -17.84 10.83 -23.36
CA ILE A 67 -18.38 11.36 -22.11
C ILE A 67 -19.69 10.67 -21.73
N SER A 68 -19.87 10.40 -20.43
CA SER A 68 -21.11 9.82 -19.88
C SER A 68 -21.42 10.45 -18.53
N TYR A 69 -22.71 10.53 -18.19
CA TYR A 69 -23.19 11.09 -16.91
C TYR A 69 -23.69 9.98 -15.98
N ASP A 70 -23.34 10.08 -14.70
CA ASP A 70 -23.87 9.30 -13.58
C ASP A 70 -24.93 10.10 -12.84
N GLU A 71 -26.20 9.77 -13.10
CA GLU A 71 -27.35 10.42 -12.45
C GLU A 71 -27.40 10.20 -10.93
N LYS A 72 -26.76 9.15 -10.39
CA LYS A 72 -26.83 8.81 -8.98
C LYS A 72 -25.91 9.69 -8.14
N ASN A 73 -24.69 9.91 -8.60
CA ASN A 73 -23.68 10.68 -7.89
C ASN A 73 -23.49 12.10 -8.45
N GLY A 74 -24.09 12.42 -9.60
CA GLY A 74 -23.86 13.69 -10.30
C GLY A 74 -22.43 13.79 -10.83
N GLU A 75 -21.87 12.67 -11.27
CA GLU A 75 -20.50 12.58 -11.77
C GLU A 75 -20.49 12.45 -13.29
N VAL A 76 -19.44 12.99 -13.93
CA VAL A 76 -19.24 12.92 -15.37
C VAL A 76 -17.96 12.16 -15.64
N TYR A 77 -18.08 11.06 -16.39
CA TYR A 77 -16.96 10.21 -16.77
C TYR A 77 -16.51 10.55 -18.18
N ILE A 78 -15.22 10.79 -18.35
CA ILE A 78 -14.60 11.10 -19.63
C ILE A 78 -13.46 10.16 -19.94
N ASP A 79 -13.25 9.91 -21.22
CA ASP A 79 -12.18 9.06 -21.72
C ASP A 79 -11.65 9.58 -23.06
N GLY A 80 -10.39 9.26 -23.38
CA GLY A 80 -9.69 9.79 -24.54
C GLY A 80 -8.76 8.78 -25.22
N LEU A 81 -8.46 9.01 -26.50
CA LEU A 81 -7.78 8.05 -27.38
C LEU A 81 -6.31 7.74 -27.04
N PHE A 82 -5.65 8.62 -26.26
CA PHE A 82 -4.19 8.60 -26.10
C PHE A 82 -3.72 8.46 -24.65
N LYS A 83 -4.62 8.50 -23.67
CA LYS A 83 -4.25 8.35 -22.26
C LYS A 83 -5.10 7.26 -21.66
N GLY A 84 -4.44 6.23 -21.15
CA GLY A 84 -5.07 5.02 -20.66
C GLY A 84 -5.76 5.19 -19.31
N PHE A 85 -6.62 6.21 -19.16
CA PHE A 85 -7.40 6.46 -17.97
C PHE A 85 -8.79 7.00 -18.33
N ILE A 86 -9.81 6.56 -17.58
CA ILE A 86 -11.12 7.21 -17.53
C ILE A 86 -11.08 8.18 -16.35
N SER A 87 -11.35 9.46 -16.58
CA SER A 87 -11.38 10.47 -15.52
C SER A 87 -12.81 10.73 -15.07
N ALA A 88 -13.05 10.78 -13.76
CA ALA A 88 -14.33 11.19 -13.18
C ALA A 88 -14.26 12.66 -12.75
N ILE A 89 -15.25 13.44 -13.17
CA ILE A 89 -15.48 14.83 -12.78
C ILE A 89 -16.63 14.82 -11.78
N SER A 90 -16.37 15.38 -10.60
CA SER A 90 -17.39 15.54 -9.56
C SER A 90 -18.43 16.60 -9.91
N SER A 91 -19.56 16.59 -9.20
CA SER A 91 -20.60 17.62 -9.24
C SER A 91 -20.14 19.04 -8.83
N LYS A 92 -18.85 19.21 -8.50
CA LYS A 92 -18.21 20.49 -8.17
C LYS A 92 -17.21 20.92 -9.25
N ASP A 93 -17.27 20.31 -10.42
CA ASP A 93 -16.43 20.62 -11.59
C ASP A 93 -14.93 20.36 -11.37
N VAL A 94 -14.61 19.37 -10.54
CA VAL A 94 -13.21 18.96 -10.26
C VAL A 94 -13.02 17.49 -10.59
N ILE A 95 -11.89 17.15 -11.21
CA ILE A 95 -11.45 15.77 -11.44
C ILE A 95 -11.13 15.12 -10.09
N ILE A 96 -11.85 14.05 -9.75
CA ILE A 96 -11.75 13.35 -8.46
C ILE A 96 -11.15 11.94 -8.57
N GLU A 97 -11.16 11.33 -9.75
CA GLU A 97 -10.64 9.99 -9.96
C GLU A 97 -10.03 9.81 -11.35
N ASN A 98 -9.01 8.96 -11.46
CA ASN A 98 -8.48 8.45 -12.72
C ASN A 98 -8.43 6.92 -12.66
N ILE A 99 -9.36 6.27 -13.34
CA ILE A 99 -9.46 4.82 -13.41
C ILE A 99 -8.50 4.34 -14.49
N SER A 100 -7.56 3.45 -14.15
CA SER A 100 -6.62 2.92 -15.15
C SER A 100 -7.37 2.10 -16.20
N PHE A 101 -7.22 2.49 -17.46
CA PHE A 101 -7.86 1.89 -18.60
C PHE A 101 -6.91 1.93 -19.81
N PRO A 102 -5.98 0.97 -19.95
CA PRO A 102 -4.86 1.05 -20.91
C PRO A 102 -5.28 0.84 -22.38
N TYR A 103 -6.57 0.93 -22.69
CA TYR A 103 -7.12 0.65 -24.00
C TYR A 103 -7.72 1.92 -24.60
N PRO A 104 -7.37 2.29 -25.85
CA PRO A 104 -8.05 3.37 -26.54
C PRO A 104 -9.54 3.05 -26.70
N SER A 105 -10.39 4.01 -26.34
CA SER A 105 -11.83 3.85 -26.33
C SER A 105 -12.55 5.02 -27.00
N TYR A 106 -13.70 4.69 -27.58
CA TYR A 106 -14.50 5.58 -28.42
C TYR A 106 -15.89 5.85 -27.86
N GLY A 107 -16.26 5.22 -26.74
CA GLY A 107 -17.60 5.28 -26.23
C GLY A 107 -17.68 4.78 -24.80
N LEU A 108 -18.26 5.61 -23.93
CA LEU A 108 -18.61 5.29 -22.56
C LEU A 108 -20.12 5.22 -22.40
N ALA A 109 -20.60 4.29 -21.57
CA ALA A 109 -21.96 4.29 -21.08
C ALA A 109 -21.97 3.98 -19.59
N PHE A 110 -22.62 4.82 -18.80
CA PHE A 110 -22.75 4.64 -17.36
C PHE A 110 -24.09 3.98 -17.01
N SER A 111 -24.06 2.97 -16.14
CA SER A 111 -25.26 2.28 -15.67
C SER A 111 -25.67 2.76 -14.28
N SER A 112 -26.97 2.76 -14.01
CA SER A 112 -27.55 3.12 -12.70
C SER A 112 -27.00 2.31 -11.52
N ASN A 113 -26.40 1.15 -11.77
CA ASN A 113 -25.76 0.29 -10.77
C ASN A 113 -24.30 0.70 -10.47
N GLY A 114 -23.79 1.78 -11.06
CA GLY A 114 -22.45 2.30 -10.78
C GLY A 114 -21.34 1.76 -11.69
N TYR A 115 -21.68 1.11 -12.81
CA TYR A 115 -20.68 0.57 -13.75
C TYR A 115 -20.56 1.41 -15.00
N ILE A 116 -19.32 1.58 -15.46
CA ILE A 116 -18.97 2.16 -16.74
C ILE A 116 -18.74 1.02 -17.74
N TYR A 117 -19.29 1.16 -18.93
CA TYR A 117 -19.04 0.28 -20.07
C TYR A 117 -18.26 1.07 -21.11
N ALA A 118 -17.04 0.62 -21.41
CA ALA A 118 -16.15 1.29 -22.34
C ALA A 118 -15.90 0.43 -23.59
N THR A 119 -16.12 0.97 -24.77
CA THR A 119 -15.79 0.29 -26.04
C THR A 119 -14.32 0.46 -26.36
N SER A 120 -13.63 -0.58 -26.81
CA SER A 120 -12.22 -0.49 -27.21
C SER A 120 -11.99 -0.86 -28.66
N ILE A 121 -11.02 -0.18 -29.29
CA ILE A 121 -10.57 -0.45 -30.67
C ILE A 121 -10.21 -1.91 -30.94
N ASN A 122 -9.86 -2.68 -29.89
CA ASN A 122 -9.53 -4.09 -30.00
C ASN A 122 -10.76 -5.01 -30.23
N GLY A 123 -11.96 -4.44 -30.37
CA GLY A 123 -13.19 -5.20 -30.56
C GLY A 123 -13.77 -5.75 -29.26
N SER A 124 -13.57 -5.03 -28.15
CA SER A 124 -14.12 -5.41 -26.85
C SER A 124 -14.98 -4.30 -26.23
N VAL A 125 -15.90 -4.70 -25.35
CA VAL A 125 -16.51 -3.81 -24.35
C VAL A 125 -16.03 -4.22 -22.98
N PHE A 126 -15.45 -3.28 -22.25
CA PHE A 126 -14.98 -3.46 -20.88
C PHE A 126 -16.03 -2.98 -19.88
N VAL A 127 -16.24 -3.74 -18.82
CA VAL A 127 -17.05 -3.36 -17.65
C VAL A 127 -16.09 -2.87 -16.58
N ILE A 128 -16.34 -1.67 -16.07
CA ILE A 128 -15.41 -0.94 -15.22
C ILE A 128 -16.15 -0.41 -13.99
N ASN A 129 -15.53 -0.57 -12.82
CA ASN A 129 -15.90 0.09 -11.57
C ASN A 129 -14.62 0.24 -10.76
N ASN A 130 -13.99 1.42 -10.85
CA ASN A 130 -12.64 1.76 -10.37
C ASN A 130 -11.49 0.94 -10.99
N LEU A 131 -11.80 -0.21 -11.58
CA LEU A 131 -10.92 -1.17 -12.24
C LEU A 131 -11.67 -1.88 -13.37
N ILE A 132 -10.92 -2.52 -14.26
CA ILE A 132 -11.49 -3.39 -15.28
C ILE A 132 -11.96 -4.70 -14.65
N LEU A 133 -13.27 -4.96 -14.69
CA LEU A 133 -13.88 -6.16 -14.11
C LEU A 133 -13.98 -7.31 -15.12
N LYS A 134 -14.29 -6.99 -16.38
CA LYS A 134 -14.53 -7.96 -17.45
C LYS A 134 -14.45 -7.30 -18.81
N ASN A 135 -14.16 -8.08 -19.85
CA ASN A 135 -14.40 -7.69 -21.23
C ASN A 135 -15.34 -8.66 -21.95
N PHE A 136 -16.08 -8.14 -22.93
CA PHE A 136 -16.89 -8.89 -23.87
C PHE A 136 -16.34 -8.65 -25.27
N HIS A 137 -16.11 -9.71 -26.04
CA HIS A 137 -15.78 -9.56 -27.45
C HIS A 137 -17.02 -9.21 -28.26
N VAL A 138 -16.87 -8.21 -29.12
CA VAL A 138 -17.90 -7.71 -30.03
C VAL A 138 -17.36 -7.70 -31.47
N GLY A 139 -17.86 -6.83 -32.34
CA GLY A 139 -17.32 -6.65 -33.69
C GLY A 139 -16.09 -5.76 -33.74
N LYS A 140 -15.60 -5.52 -34.95
CA LYS A 140 -14.45 -4.65 -35.23
C LYS A 140 -14.81 -3.17 -35.06
N TYR A 141 -13.89 -2.44 -34.43
CA TYR A 141 -13.94 -1.00 -34.24
C TYR A 141 -15.27 -0.51 -33.63
N PRO A 142 -15.61 -0.96 -32.41
CA PRO A 142 -16.80 -0.49 -31.71
C PRO A 142 -16.65 0.98 -31.33
N LYS A 143 -17.73 1.76 -31.50
CA LYS A 143 -17.76 3.20 -31.18
C LYS A 143 -18.91 3.53 -30.23
N GLY A 144 -20.11 3.71 -30.79
CA GLY A 144 -21.29 4.05 -30.01
C GLY A 144 -21.71 2.90 -29.10
N ILE A 145 -22.02 3.24 -27.85
CA ILE A 145 -22.48 2.31 -26.83
C ILE A 145 -23.67 2.94 -26.08
N VAL A 146 -24.69 2.14 -25.80
CA VAL A 146 -25.85 2.59 -25.02
C VAL A 146 -26.39 1.47 -24.15
N LEU A 147 -26.87 1.85 -22.96
CA LEU A 147 -27.54 0.99 -22.01
C LEU A 147 -29.05 1.12 -22.14
N ALA A 148 -29.76 -0.01 -22.27
CA ALA A 148 -31.22 -0.03 -22.22
C ALA A 148 -31.74 -1.40 -21.77
N ASN A 149 -32.66 -1.41 -20.80
CA ASN A 149 -33.35 -2.63 -20.32
C ASN A 149 -32.39 -3.78 -19.95
N ASP A 150 -31.43 -3.50 -19.08
CA ASP A 150 -30.39 -4.47 -18.65
C ASP A 150 -29.58 -5.05 -19.82
N LYS A 151 -29.41 -4.28 -20.90
CA LYS A 151 -28.58 -4.65 -22.04
C LYS A 151 -27.68 -3.50 -22.44
N VAL A 152 -26.54 -3.87 -23.01
CA VAL A 152 -25.62 -2.95 -23.68
C VAL A 152 -25.70 -3.21 -25.18
N TYR A 153 -25.95 -2.16 -25.94
CA TYR A 153 -25.96 -2.17 -27.40
C TYR A 153 -24.71 -1.47 -27.90
N VAL A 154 -24.00 -2.09 -28.84
CA VAL A 154 -22.69 -1.63 -29.31
C VAL A 154 -22.69 -1.56 -30.82
N ALA A 155 -22.44 -0.37 -31.37
CA ALA A 155 -22.30 -0.18 -32.81
C ALA A 155 -20.87 -0.53 -33.24
N ASN A 156 -20.72 -1.61 -34.02
CA ASN A 156 -19.44 -2.07 -34.55
C ASN A 156 -19.20 -1.44 -35.93
N TYR A 157 -18.50 -0.30 -35.98
CA TYR A 157 -18.39 0.54 -37.18
C TYR A 157 -17.83 -0.25 -38.38
N ASP A 158 -16.68 -0.90 -38.24
CA ASP A 158 -16.03 -1.63 -39.33
C ASP A 158 -16.70 -2.97 -39.65
N SER A 159 -17.50 -3.51 -38.72
CA SER A 159 -18.24 -4.76 -38.96
C SER A 159 -19.64 -4.53 -39.51
N SER A 160 -20.13 -3.29 -39.59
CA SER A 160 -21.51 -3.00 -40.01
C SER A 160 -22.57 -3.80 -39.24
N THR A 161 -22.37 -3.98 -37.93
CA THR A 161 -23.26 -4.76 -37.05
C THR A 161 -23.52 -4.05 -35.73
N VAL A 162 -24.57 -4.45 -35.02
CA VAL A 162 -24.83 -4.06 -33.62
C VAL A 162 -24.74 -5.31 -32.74
N SER A 163 -23.86 -5.27 -31.74
CA SER A 163 -23.80 -6.32 -30.71
C SER A 163 -24.76 -6.00 -29.57
N VAL A 164 -25.39 -7.03 -29.00
CA VAL A 164 -26.25 -6.91 -27.82
C VAL A 164 -25.68 -7.78 -26.71
N ILE A 165 -25.30 -7.16 -25.60
CA ILE A 165 -24.76 -7.83 -24.43
C ILE A 165 -25.83 -7.80 -23.33
N ASN A 166 -26.25 -8.97 -22.85
CA ASN A 166 -27.16 -9.04 -21.71
C ASN A 166 -26.39 -8.79 -20.41
N LEU A 167 -26.81 -7.77 -19.66
CA LEU A 167 -26.25 -7.40 -18.37
C LEU A 167 -26.90 -8.18 -17.24
N ASN A 168 -27.16 -9.47 -17.41
CA ASN A 168 -27.70 -10.25 -16.31
C ASN A 168 -26.62 -10.35 -15.22
N LEU A 169 -26.60 -9.37 -14.32
CA LEU A 169 -25.61 -9.19 -13.27
C LEU A 169 -25.75 -10.25 -12.17
N SER A 170 -26.72 -11.16 -12.29
CA SER A 170 -26.83 -12.39 -11.49
C SER A 170 -25.59 -13.31 -11.57
N PHE A 171 -24.68 -13.05 -12.50
CA PHE A 171 -23.36 -13.69 -12.56
C PHE A 171 -22.28 -12.99 -11.75
N PHE A 172 -22.52 -11.79 -11.21
CA PHE A 172 -21.54 -11.05 -10.44
C PHE A 172 -22.00 -10.90 -8.99
N HIS A 173 -21.08 -11.16 -8.06
CA HIS A 173 -21.35 -11.13 -6.64
C HIS A 173 -20.34 -10.21 -5.97
N PHE A 174 -20.81 -9.50 -4.94
CA PHE A 174 -19.95 -8.67 -4.12
C PHE A 174 -19.11 -9.55 -3.20
N LEU A 175 -17.79 -9.42 -3.29
CA LEU A 175 -16.85 -9.89 -2.29
C LEU A 175 -16.42 -8.69 -1.45
N MET A 176 -16.93 -8.61 -0.23
CA MET A 176 -16.56 -7.60 0.74
C MET A 176 -15.47 -8.14 1.66
N ILE A 177 -14.42 -7.37 1.89
CA ILE A 177 -13.36 -7.69 2.83
C ILE A 177 -13.36 -6.63 3.92
N LYS A 178 -13.41 -7.06 5.18
CA LYS A 178 -13.38 -6.17 6.34
C LYS A 178 -12.23 -6.53 7.27
N ALA A 179 -11.51 -5.53 7.75
CA ALA A 179 -10.57 -5.74 8.84
C ALA A 179 -11.28 -5.81 10.19
N ILE A 180 -10.75 -6.63 11.09
CA ILE A 180 -11.11 -6.66 12.51
C ILE A 180 -9.81 -6.47 13.29
N PRO A 181 -9.71 -5.48 14.20
CA PRO A 181 -10.69 -4.43 14.49
C PRO A 181 -11.05 -3.52 13.30
N ASP A 182 -12.24 -2.92 13.37
CA ASP A 182 -12.76 -2.01 12.34
C ASP A 182 -11.82 -0.80 12.14
N ASN A 183 -11.89 -0.19 10.94
CA ASN A 183 -11.09 0.98 10.54
C ASN A 183 -9.56 0.77 10.45
N ILE A 184 -9.06 -0.46 10.52
CA ILE A 184 -7.65 -0.74 10.18
C ILE A 184 -7.48 -0.62 8.67
N THR A 185 -6.65 0.31 8.21
CA THR A 185 -6.25 0.37 6.80
C THR A 185 -5.31 -0.78 6.47
N PHE A 186 -5.68 -1.61 5.51
CA PHE A 186 -4.87 -2.72 5.02
C PHE A 186 -4.75 -2.70 3.50
N SER A 187 -3.78 -3.47 2.99
CA SER A 187 -3.62 -3.71 1.56
C SER A 187 -3.78 -5.19 1.26
N VAL A 188 -4.42 -5.50 0.13
CA VAL A 188 -4.49 -6.86 -0.41
C VAL A 188 -4.00 -6.89 -1.85
N GLU A 189 -3.36 -7.97 -2.24
CA GLU A 189 -3.24 -8.33 -3.64
C GLU A 189 -4.44 -9.20 -4.03
N TYR A 190 -5.20 -8.77 -5.02
CA TYR A 190 -6.34 -9.49 -5.57
C TYR A 190 -6.11 -9.72 -7.07
N ASN A 191 -6.02 -10.99 -7.49
CA ASN A 191 -5.71 -11.39 -8.87
C ASN A 191 -4.46 -10.73 -9.47
N GLY A 192 -3.43 -10.49 -8.65
CA GLY A 192 -2.15 -9.91 -9.09
C GLY A 192 -2.06 -8.39 -9.04
N GLU A 193 -3.15 -7.70 -8.69
CA GLU A 193 -3.16 -6.24 -8.49
C GLU A 193 -3.30 -5.87 -7.02
N LYS A 194 -2.66 -4.79 -6.59
CA LYS A 194 -2.67 -4.34 -5.19
C LYS A 194 -3.73 -3.28 -4.94
N PHE A 195 -4.49 -3.46 -3.85
CA PHE A 195 -5.58 -2.60 -3.43
C PHE A 195 -5.43 -2.22 -1.96
N SER A 196 -5.64 -0.94 -1.66
CA SER A 196 -5.66 -0.42 -0.28
C SER A 196 -7.09 -0.16 0.16
N SER A 197 -7.45 -0.61 1.35
CA SER A 197 -8.78 -0.42 1.93
C SER A 197 -9.07 1.04 2.24
N ILE A 198 -10.35 1.42 2.18
CA ILE A 198 -10.85 2.71 2.65
C ILE A 198 -11.69 2.43 3.90
N ASN A 199 -11.38 3.10 5.02
CA ASN A 199 -12.05 2.89 6.33
C ASN A 199 -12.07 1.42 6.80
N GLY A 200 -11.04 0.64 6.45
CA GLY A 200 -10.93 -0.77 6.81
C GLY A 200 -11.86 -1.71 6.04
N GLU A 201 -12.35 -1.28 4.87
CA GLU A 201 -13.13 -2.11 3.97
C GLU A 201 -12.60 -2.09 2.53
N LEU A 202 -12.76 -3.21 1.84
CA LEU A 202 -12.58 -3.35 0.38
C LEU A 202 -13.79 -4.11 -0.19
N SER A 203 -14.19 -3.77 -1.40
CA SER A 203 -15.24 -4.48 -2.12
C SER A 203 -14.81 -4.77 -3.55
N PHE A 204 -14.92 -6.03 -3.95
CA PHE A 204 -14.74 -6.47 -5.31
C PHE A 204 -16.06 -6.97 -5.86
N ILE A 205 -16.28 -6.77 -7.15
CA ILE A 205 -17.36 -7.43 -7.89
C ILE A 205 -16.71 -8.54 -8.70
N SER A 206 -17.18 -9.75 -8.52
CA SER A 206 -16.49 -10.93 -9.02
C SER A 206 -17.45 -12.02 -9.42
N THR A 207 -17.07 -12.79 -10.43
CA THR A 207 -17.86 -13.95 -10.88
C THR A 207 -17.72 -15.12 -9.89
N PRO A 208 -18.63 -16.10 -9.90
CA PRO A 208 -18.39 -17.34 -9.18
C PRO A 208 -17.05 -17.97 -9.59
N GLY A 209 -16.23 -18.37 -8.62
CA GLY A 209 -14.87 -18.83 -8.87
C GLY A 209 -14.02 -18.82 -7.61
N ASN A 210 -12.78 -19.30 -7.75
CA ASN A 210 -11.79 -19.27 -6.67
C ASN A 210 -10.85 -18.08 -6.89
N TYR A 211 -10.64 -17.33 -5.82
CA TYR A 211 -9.81 -16.14 -5.78
C TYR A 211 -8.74 -16.29 -4.71
N TYR A 212 -7.59 -15.68 -4.95
CA TYR A 212 -6.51 -15.64 -3.97
C TYR A 212 -6.29 -14.20 -3.51
N LEU A 213 -6.20 -14.05 -2.19
CA LEU A 213 -5.79 -12.82 -1.55
C LEU A 213 -4.41 -13.00 -0.93
N ILE A 214 -3.53 -12.03 -1.14
CA ILE A 214 -2.34 -11.84 -0.32
C ILE A 214 -2.61 -10.64 0.58
N ILE A 215 -2.45 -10.81 1.88
CA ILE A 215 -2.78 -9.80 2.89
C ILE A 215 -1.47 -9.27 3.47
N GLU A 216 -1.30 -7.94 3.42
CA GLU A 216 -0.12 -7.28 3.95
C GLU A 216 -0.30 -6.91 5.43
N ASN A 217 0.78 -7.03 6.21
CA ASN A 217 0.85 -6.47 7.55
C ASN A 217 1.04 -4.96 7.46
N THR A 218 0.53 -4.26 8.47
CA THR A 218 0.71 -2.80 8.61
C THR A 218 1.84 -2.52 9.60
N SER A 219 2.17 -1.25 9.81
CA SER A 219 3.17 -0.84 10.81
C SER A 219 2.75 -1.11 12.26
N LEU A 220 1.45 -1.18 12.56
CA LEU A 220 0.96 -1.38 13.93
C LEU A 220 0.27 -2.72 14.14
N TYR A 221 -0.16 -3.36 13.06
CA TYR A 221 -0.97 -4.56 13.10
C TYR A 221 -0.44 -5.63 12.15
N TYR A 222 -0.54 -6.88 12.58
CA TYR A 222 -0.21 -8.06 11.80
C TYR A 222 -1.35 -9.07 11.79
N THR A 223 -1.37 -9.91 10.76
CA THR A 223 -2.22 -11.09 10.72
C THR A 223 -1.37 -12.35 10.62
N THR A 224 -1.89 -13.47 11.12
CA THR A 224 -1.26 -14.78 10.92
C THR A 224 -1.60 -15.39 9.56
N ASN A 225 -2.71 -14.95 8.95
CA ASN A 225 -3.18 -15.46 7.67
C ASN A 225 -2.86 -14.43 6.58
N THR A 226 -1.62 -14.45 6.09
CA THR A 226 -1.16 -13.53 5.02
C THR A 226 -1.58 -13.96 3.63
N SER A 227 -2.25 -15.11 3.50
CA SER A 227 -2.88 -15.54 2.26
C SER A 227 -4.21 -16.25 2.54
N LEU A 228 -5.19 -16.04 1.66
CA LEU A 228 -6.51 -16.64 1.77
C LEU A 228 -7.04 -17.05 0.40
N GLU A 229 -7.55 -18.26 0.28
CA GLU A 229 -8.33 -18.70 -0.87
C GLU A 229 -9.82 -18.49 -0.61
N ILE A 230 -10.50 -17.83 -1.54
CA ILE A 230 -11.91 -17.49 -1.46
C ILE A 230 -12.64 -18.14 -2.63
N SER A 231 -13.49 -19.12 -2.32
CA SER A 231 -14.49 -19.60 -3.28
C SER A 231 -15.74 -18.72 -3.22
N LEU A 232 -15.98 -17.94 -4.26
CA LEU A 232 -17.19 -17.13 -4.42
C LEU A 232 -18.23 -17.96 -5.18
N GLY A 233 -19.40 -18.15 -4.58
CA GLY A 233 -20.53 -18.85 -5.20
C GLY A 233 -21.46 -17.90 -5.95
N ASN A 234 -22.72 -18.30 -6.10
CA ASN A 234 -23.77 -17.47 -6.69
C ASN A 234 -24.43 -16.51 -5.69
N SER A 235 -23.64 -15.96 -4.75
CA SER A 235 -24.14 -15.01 -3.75
C SER A 235 -23.02 -14.09 -3.29
N ASN A 236 -23.39 -12.88 -2.84
CA ASN A 236 -22.49 -11.97 -2.17
C ASN A 236 -21.82 -12.66 -0.96
N ARG A 237 -20.57 -12.30 -0.69
CA ARG A 237 -19.78 -12.87 0.39
C ARG A 237 -19.01 -11.77 1.12
N THR A 238 -19.00 -11.84 2.44
CA THR A 238 -18.13 -11.02 3.28
C THR A 238 -17.02 -11.91 3.87
N VAL A 239 -15.79 -11.42 3.85
CA VAL A 239 -14.60 -12.04 4.41
C VAL A 239 -14.02 -11.10 5.45
N TYR A 240 -13.66 -11.66 6.61
CA TYR A 240 -13.06 -10.90 7.70
C TYR A 240 -11.57 -11.23 7.81
N ILE A 241 -10.74 -10.20 7.87
CA ILE A 241 -9.30 -10.30 8.14
C ILE A 241 -9.08 -9.90 9.59
N TYR A 242 -8.58 -10.82 10.40
CA TYR A 242 -8.29 -10.57 11.80
C TYR A 242 -6.85 -10.11 11.96
N TYR A 243 -6.72 -8.91 12.51
CA TYR A 243 -5.47 -8.26 12.85
C TYR A 243 -5.24 -8.25 14.36
N LEU A 244 -4.00 -8.51 14.74
CA LEU A 244 -3.46 -8.31 16.08
C LEU A 244 -2.53 -7.11 16.05
N LYS A 245 -2.47 -6.35 17.14
CA LYS A 245 -1.53 -5.26 17.32
C LYS A 245 -0.18 -5.82 17.73
N TYR A 246 0.90 -5.34 17.12
CA TYR A 246 2.25 -5.66 17.57
C TYR A 246 2.44 -5.24 19.04
N ALA A 247 3.15 -6.08 19.78
CA ALA A 247 3.63 -5.79 21.12
C ALA A 247 5.06 -5.23 21.04
N PHE A 248 5.48 -4.52 22.07
CA PHE A 248 6.79 -3.90 22.13
C PHE A 248 7.54 -4.30 23.40
N ILE A 249 8.84 -4.53 23.26
CA ILE A 249 9.77 -4.59 24.39
C ILE A 249 10.71 -3.41 24.26
N GLU A 250 10.69 -2.52 25.24
CA GLU A 250 11.59 -1.38 25.29
C GLU A 250 12.34 -1.33 26.60
N GLY A 251 13.49 -0.68 26.61
CA GLY A 251 14.15 -0.37 27.87
C GLY A 251 15.64 -0.11 27.75
N HIS A 252 16.26 -0.07 28.93
CA HIS A 252 17.64 0.31 29.12
C HIS A 252 18.44 -0.77 29.87
N VAL A 253 19.60 -1.10 29.33
CA VAL A 253 20.57 -2.06 29.89
C VAL A 253 21.85 -1.34 30.24
N ASN A 254 22.34 -1.56 31.46
CA ASN A 254 23.68 -1.18 31.88
C ASN A 254 24.51 -2.44 32.17
N PRO A 255 25.70 -2.64 31.56
CA PRO A 255 26.45 -1.74 30.67
C PRO A 255 25.77 -1.44 29.33
N TYR A 256 26.00 -0.24 28.81
CA TYR A 256 25.39 0.19 27.54
C TYR A 256 25.79 -0.69 26.34
N ASN A 257 26.99 -1.27 26.32
CA ASN A 257 27.42 -2.11 25.18
C ASN A 257 27.04 -3.60 25.34
N SER A 258 25.94 -3.88 26.05
CA SER A 258 25.47 -5.25 26.26
C SER A 258 24.84 -5.83 25.00
N LEU A 259 25.02 -7.13 24.80
CA LEU A 259 24.41 -7.89 23.72
C LEU A 259 23.05 -8.41 24.16
N ILE A 260 22.01 -8.14 23.38
CA ILE A 260 20.64 -8.59 23.67
C ILE A 260 20.26 -9.66 22.67
N PHE A 261 19.78 -10.79 23.19
CA PHE A 261 19.30 -11.92 22.43
C PHE A 261 17.82 -12.16 22.72
N LEU A 262 17.05 -12.38 21.68
CA LEU A 262 15.66 -12.80 21.73
C LEU A 262 15.55 -14.21 21.15
N ASN A 263 15.10 -15.18 21.95
CA ASN A 263 15.02 -16.60 21.57
C ASN A 263 16.34 -17.12 20.99
N GLY A 264 17.48 -16.68 21.56
CA GLY A 264 18.82 -17.05 21.11
C GLY A 264 19.36 -16.26 19.91
N LYS A 265 18.54 -15.49 19.19
CA LYS A 265 19.00 -14.62 18.10
C LYS A 265 19.40 -13.25 18.63
N LYS A 266 20.56 -12.74 18.22
CA LYS A 266 21.02 -11.40 18.57
C LYS A 266 20.12 -10.33 17.92
N VAL A 267 19.56 -9.42 18.71
CA VAL A 267 18.61 -8.39 18.26
C VAL A 267 19.08 -6.96 18.52
N ALA A 268 19.98 -6.73 19.49
CA ALA A 268 20.55 -5.42 19.75
C ALA A 268 21.96 -5.51 20.37
N THR A 269 22.70 -4.40 20.29
CA THR A 269 24.07 -4.24 20.80
C THR A 269 24.26 -2.99 21.65
N THR A 270 23.17 -2.30 21.96
CA THR A 270 23.14 -1.00 22.63
C THR A 270 22.25 -1.06 23.86
N GLY A 271 22.52 -0.18 24.82
CA GLY A 271 21.87 -0.20 26.12
C GLY A 271 20.41 0.17 26.00
N THR A 272 20.06 1.04 25.06
CA THR A 272 18.66 1.36 24.73
C THR A 272 18.21 0.54 23.53
N PHE A 273 17.02 -0.04 23.60
CA PHE A 273 16.44 -0.85 22.53
C PHE A 273 14.91 -0.76 22.51
N LEU A 274 14.34 -1.02 21.32
CA LEU A 274 12.91 -1.19 21.06
C LEU A 274 12.75 -2.38 20.11
N LEU A 275 11.99 -3.39 20.53
CA LEU A 275 11.70 -4.58 19.74
C LEU A 275 10.20 -4.64 19.47
N GLU A 276 9.83 -4.64 18.19
CA GLU A 276 8.47 -4.91 17.74
C GLU A 276 8.29 -6.41 17.53
N LEU A 277 7.29 -7.01 18.19
CA LEU A 277 7.11 -8.45 18.25
C LEU A 277 5.62 -8.83 18.20
N PRO A 278 5.26 -9.95 17.55
CA PRO A 278 3.96 -10.58 17.75
C PRO A 278 3.68 -10.88 19.22
N ALA A 279 2.40 -11.12 19.56
CA ALA A 279 2.04 -11.62 20.87
C ALA A 279 2.58 -13.04 21.04
N GLY A 280 3.13 -13.35 22.19
CA GLY A 280 3.80 -14.63 22.41
C GLY A 280 4.75 -14.64 23.59
N ARG A 281 5.41 -15.78 23.77
CA ARG A 281 6.41 -15.98 24.83
C ARG A 281 7.81 -15.87 24.24
N TYR A 282 8.63 -15.05 24.87
CA TYR A 282 9.98 -14.74 24.44
C TYR A 282 10.96 -14.97 25.58
N ASN A 283 12.08 -15.63 25.28
CA ASN A 283 13.24 -15.64 26.15
C ASN A 283 14.16 -14.47 25.77
N ILE A 284 14.46 -13.62 26.75
CA ILE A 284 15.43 -12.55 26.61
C ILE A 284 16.68 -12.97 27.36
N ARG A 285 17.83 -12.85 26.72
CA ARG A 285 19.14 -13.05 27.34
C ARG A 285 20.03 -11.85 27.04
N ILE A 286 20.67 -11.34 28.06
CA ILE A 286 21.54 -10.17 28.00
C ILE A 286 22.92 -10.58 28.50
N GLU A 287 23.94 -10.26 27.70
CA GLU A 287 25.32 -10.63 27.96
C GLU A 287 26.24 -9.43 27.84
N SER A 288 27.21 -9.32 28.74
CA SER A 288 28.25 -8.30 28.68
C SER A 288 29.55 -8.85 29.27
N PRO A 289 30.70 -8.67 28.60
CA PRO A 289 31.99 -9.17 29.11
C PRO A 289 32.29 -8.67 30.53
N GLY A 290 32.61 -9.59 31.44
CA GLY A 290 32.87 -9.27 32.86
C GLY A 290 31.60 -9.17 33.72
N TYR A 291 30.42 -9.44 33.19
CA TYR A 291 29.14 -9.41 33.91
C TYR A 291 28.44 -10.76 33.88
N GLN A 292 27.64 -11.03 34.91
CA GLN A 292 26.79 -12.21 34.96
C GLN A 292 25.67 -12.06 33.93
N ASN A 293 25.46 -13.10 33.13
CA ASN A 293 24.36 -13.15 32.17
C ASN A 293 23.01 -12.99 32.86
N TYR A 294 22.14 -12.17 32.26
CA TYR A 294 20.76 -12.02 32.70
C TYR A 294 19.84 -12.75 31.71
N SER A 295 18.86 -13.50 32.22
CA SER A 295 17.83 -14.11 31.37
C SER A 295 16.46 -14.08 32.03
N ILE A 296 15.44 -13.79 31.24
CA ILE A 296 14.04 -13.75 31.66
C ILE A 296 13.14 -14.27 30.54
N ASN A 297 12.04 -14.92 30.91
CA ASN A 297 10.96 -15.25 29.99
C ASN A 297 9.84 -14.21 30.14
N VAL A 298 9.52 -13.53 29.05
CA VAL A 298 8.45 -12.52 28.97
C VAL A 298 7.31 -13.09 28.12
N THR A 299 6.07 -12.90 28.56
CA THR A 299 4.89 -13.21 27.74
C THR A 299 4.23 -11.88 27.38
N LEU A 300 4.15 -11.59 26.08
CA LEU A 300 3.55 -10.39 25.55
C LEU A 300 2.13 -10.67 25.07
N SER A 301 1.19 -9.87 25.55
CA SER A 301 -0.20 -9.84 25.07
C SER A 301 -0.34 -8.88 23.89
N ASN A 302 -1.48 -8.97 23.19
CA ASN A 302 -1.81 -8.12 22.05
C ASN A 302 -1.64 -6.62 22.37
N GLY A 303 -0.80 -5.91 21.62
CA GLY A 303 -0.54 -4.48 21.82
C GLY A 303 0.19 -4.09 23.11
N GLN A 304 0.71 -5.05 23.87
CA GLN A 304 1.38 -4.78 25.15
C GLN A 304 2.73 -4.13 24.95
N ILE A 305 3.06 -3.15 25.80
CA ILE A 305 4.42 -2.63 25.95
C ILE A 305 5.01 -3.20 27.23
N TYR A 306 6.17 -3.87 27.12
CA TYR A 306 6.93 -4.39 28.25
C TYR A 306 8.23 -3.60 28.42
N ILE A 307 8.39 -2.97 29.58
CA ILE A 307 9.57 -2.17 29.90
C ILE A 307 10.60 -3.05 30.62
N LEU A 308 11.77 -3.27 30.00
CA LEU A 308 12.89 -4.02 30.55
C LEU A 308 14.07 -3.09 30.85
N ASN A 309 14.12 -2.59 32.08
CA ASN A 309 15.28 -1.85 32.58
C ASN A 309 16.10 -2.75 33.50
N THR A 310 17.39 -2.95 33.19
CA THR A 310 18.26 -3.83 33.99
C THR A 310 19.70 -3.34 34.06
N THR A 311 20.33 -3.56 35.20
CA THR A 311 21.76 -3.37 35.41
C THR A 311 22.38 -4.73 35.73
N LEU A 312 23.29 -5.19 34.87
CA LEU A 312 23.97 -6.46 35.07
C LEU A 312 24.92 -6.39 36.27
N LYS A 313 25.04 -7.51 36.98
CA LYS A 313 25.98 -7.65 38.10
C LYS A 313 27.36 -8.03 37.56
N ILE A 314 28.40 -7.39 38.07
CA ILE A 314 29.80 -7.74 37.75
C ILE A 314 30.07 -9.18 38.23
N LEU A 315 30.79 -9.97 37.44
CA LEU A 315 31.29 -11.27 37.89
C LEU A 315 32.35 -11.03 38.96
N ASN A 316 32.07 -11.44 40.20
CA ASN A 316 33.06 -11.39 41.27
C ASN A 316 34.19 -12.37 40.95
N THR A 317 35.25 -11.90 40.30
CA THR A 317 36.52 -12.61 40.24
C THR A 317 37.17 -12.46 41.61
N THR A 318 37.08 -13.48 42.46
CA THR A 318 38.11 -13.68 43.47
C THR A 318 39.40 -13.89 42.72
N TYR A 319 40.29 -12.88 42.74
CA TYR A 319 41.68 -13.09 42.36
C TYR A 319 42.23 -14.16 43.32
N LEU A 320 42.27 -15.40 42.88
CA LEU A 320 43.24 -16.35 43.42
C LEU A 320 44.58 -15.73 43.05
N ASN A 321 45.21 -15.09 44.02
CA ASN A 321 46.60 -14.66 43.92
C ASN A 321 47.38 -15.94 43.61
N PRO A 322 47.89 -16.15 42.37
CA PRO A 322 48.70 -17.32 42.13
C PRO A 322 49.95 -17.09 42.97
N GLU A 323 50.22 -17.97 43.93
CA GLU A 323 51.54 -17.98 44.57
C GLU A 323 52.56 -18.32 43.49
N TYR A 324 53.14 -17.27 42.89
CA TYR A 324 54.25 -17.42 41.97
C TYR A 324 55.50 -17.70 42.80
N HIS A 325 55.90 -18.97 42.89
CA HIS A 325 57.21 -19.33 43.42
C HIS A 325 58.29 -18.98 42.39
N ILE A 326 58.96 -17.84 42.59
CA ILE A 326 60.17 -17.48 41.83
C ILE A 326 61.35 -18.15 42.51
N THR A 327 61.97 -19.15 41.86
CA THR A 327 63.25 -19.72 42.30
C THR A 327 64.38 -18.98 41.60
N LEU A 328 65.17 -18.22 42.36
CA LEU A 328 66.41 -17.63 41.85
C LEU A 328 67.50 -18.72 41.83
N VAL A 329 67.98 -19.08 40.64
CA VAL A 329 69.16 -19.95 40.50
C VAL A 329 70.39 -19.05 40.46
N ASP A 330 71.09 -18.96 41.58
CA ASP A 330 72.33 -18.19 41.67
C ASP A 330 73.44 -18.96 40.93
N LYS A 331 74.01 -18.35 39.87
CA LYS A 331 75.21 -18.91 39.22
C LYS A 331 76.41 -18.38 40.03
N PRO A 332 77.29 -19.25 40.55
CA PRO A 332 78.32 -18.82 41.48
C PRO A 332 79.27 -17.84 40.79
N SER A 333 79.20 -16.58 41.21
CA SER A 333 80.22 -15.57 40.90
C SER A 333 80.62 -14.89 42.20
N SER A 334 81.90 -14.58 42.34
CA SER A 334 82.57 -14.20 43.59
C SER A 334 82.20 -12.83 44.16
N HIS A 335 81.11 -12.20 43.72
CA HIS A 335 80.68 -10.88 44.17
C HIS A 335 79.19 -10.88 44.52
N LYS A 336 78.86 -10.67 45.80
CA LYS A 336 77.47 -10.54 46.27
C LYS A 336 76.88 -9.21 45.80
N ASN A 337 76.10 -9.23 44.72
CA ASN A 337 75.17 -8.16 44.40
C ASN A 337 73.78 -8.59 44.86
N PHE A 338 73.10 -7.72 45.62
CA PHE A 338 71.69 -7.92 45.96
C PHE A 338 70.83 -7.26 44.88
N ILE A 339 69.87 -8.00 44.33
CA ILE A 339 68.86 -7.48 43.40
C ILE A 339 67.53 -7.47 44.14
N GLU A 340 66.93 -6.30 44.32
CA GLU A 340 65.54 -6.18 44.76
C GLU A 340 64.61 -6.15 43.54
N ILE A 341 63.64 -7.06 43.52
CA ILE A 341 62.63 -7.14 42.46
C ILE A 341 61.28 -6.82 43.08
N TRP A 342 60.60 -5.80 42.53
CA TRP A 342 59.25 -5.43 42.91
C TRP A 342 58.27 -5.84 41.81
N LEU A 343 57.24 -6.60 42.17
CA LEU A 343 56.15 -6.98 41.28
C LEU A 343 54.95 -6.06 41.56
N ILE A 344 54.47 -5.38 40.51
CA ILE A 344 53.26 -4.56 40.58
C ILE A 344 52.24 -5.17 39.62
N ILE A 345 51.08 -5.55 40.15
CA ILE A 345 49.97 -6.12 39.39
C ILE A 345 48.90 -5.04 39.23
N LEU A 346 48.61 -4.65 37.99
CA LEU A 346 47.51 -3.75 37.65
C LEU A 346 46.62 -4.41 36.59
N GLY A 347 45.52 -5.02 37.03
CA GLY A 347 44.57 -5.70 36.14
C GLY A 347 45.13 -6.97 35.47
N THR A 348 44.91 -7.14 34.17
CA THR A 348 45.29 -8.37 33.41
C THR A 348 46.76 -8.40 32.93
N SER A 349 47.58 -7.41 33.31
CA SER A 349 48.97 -7.29 32.85
C SER A 349 49.94 -7.37 34.03
N ILE A 350 50.99 -8.19 33.89
CA ILE A 350 52.12 -8.25 34.84
C ILE A 350 53.26 -7.40 34.28
N GLY A 351 53.64 -6.37 35.01
CA GLY A 351 54.85 -5.59 34.75
C GLY A 351 55.96 -6.00 35.73
N ILE A 352 57.16 -6.29 35.22
CA ILE A 352 58.35 -6.50 36.05
C ILE A 352 59.18 -5.22 35.98
N ILE A 353 59.42 -4.58 37.13
CA ILE A 353 60.37 -3.48 37.25
C ILE A 353 61.59 -4.00 37.99
N LEU A 354 62.75 -3.97 37.32
CA LEU A 354 64.04 -4.34 37.88
C LEU A 354 64.81 -3.08 38.26
N PHE A 355 65.12 -2.93 39.55
CA PHE A 355 66.07 -1.91 40.01
C PHE A 355 67.43 -2.59 40.24
N LEU A 356 68.44 -2.15 39.50
CA LEU A 356 69.83 -2.52 39.73
C LEU A 356 70.47 -1.43 40.60
N THR A 357 70.55 -1.65 41.91
CA THR A 357 71.33 -0.81 42.79
C THR A 357 72.78 -1.28 42.80
N ARG A 358 73.68 -0.45 42.27
CA ARG A 358 75.12 -0.67 42.37
C ARG A 358 75.63 0.12 43.58
N ASN A 359 75.86 -0.55 44.70
CA ASN A 359 76.61 0.07 45.78
C ASN A 359 78.05 0.28 45.30
N LYS A 360 78.44 1.55 45.15
CA LYS A 360 79.87 1.91 45.14
C LYS A 360 80.39 1.68 46.56
N ILE A 361 81.35 0.77 46.70
CA ILE A 361 82.27 0.73 47.85
C ILE A 361 83.11 2.00 47.82
#